data_AF-A0A182T8F5-F1
#
_entry.id   AF-A0A182T8F5-F1
#
_cell.length_a   1.000
_cell.length_b   1.000
_cell.length_c   1.000
_cell.angle_alpha   90.00
_cell.angle_beta   90.00
_cell.angle_gamma   90.00
#
_symmetry.space_group_name_H-M   'P 1'
#
loop_
_entity.id
_entity.type
_entity.pdbx_description
1 polymer ?
#
loop_
_entity_poly.entity_id
_entity_poly.type
_entity_poly.pdbx_seq_one_letter_code
_entity_poly.pdbx_strand_id
1 'polypeptide(L)'
;VAKVTRSQIESEIEKRNRAVEAATAAAAATALKPKAIPKEVPLEENLNRVMADTEVAQTIDQAIAVLSVGDASAADRHPEKRMKAAFKAYEEEELKRLKQEHPSLKLSQLKQMIFKNWQKAPENPMNQIRV
;
A
#
# COMPACT_ATOMS: atom_id res chain seq x y z
N VAL A 1 -63.80 -45.55 -21.37
CA VAL A 1 -63.43 -44.40 -20.52
C VAL A 1 -64.23 -44.51 -19.23
N ALA A 2 -63.58 -44.91 -18.14
CA ALA A 2 -64.26 -45.08 -16.85
C ALA A 2 -64.69 -43.72 -16.29
N LYS A 3 -65.95 -43.56 -15.90
CA LYS A 3 -66.47 -42.32 -15.31
C LYS A 3 -65.99 -42.24 -13.86
N VAL A 4 -65.02 -41.38 -13.59
CA VAL A 4 -64.56 -41.12 -12.23
C VAL A 4 -65.61 -40.29 -11.51
N THR A 5 -66.02 -40.72 -10.31
CA THR A 5 -67.04 -40.01 -9.53
C THR A 5 -66.43 -38.76 -8.89
N ARG A 6 -67.18 -37.66 -8.77
CA ARG A 6 -66.72 -36.38 -8.18
C ARG A 6 -66.00 -36.55 -6.84
N SER A 7 -66.48 -37.44 -5.98
CA SER A 7 -65.87 -37.78 -4.69
C SER A 7 -64.46 -38.40 -4.81
N GLN A 8 -64.19 -39.19 -5.86
CA GLN A 8 -62.85 -39.75 -6.11
C GLN A 8 -61.87 -38.69 -6.61
N ILE A 9 -62.34 -37.68 -7.35
CA ILE A 9 -61.51 -36.56 -7.82
C ILE A 9 -61.10 -35.69 -6.63
N GLU A 10 -62.04 -35.36 -5.74
CA GLU A 10 -61.78 -34.57 -4.54
C GLU A 10 -60.79 -35.28 -3.59
N SER A 11 -60.95 -36.59 -3.38
CA SER A 11 -60.03 -37.38 -2.55
C SER A 11 -58.59 -37.42 -3.11
N GLU A 12 -58.43 -37.55 -4.43
CA GLU A 12 -57.11 -37.58 -5.06
C GLU A 12 -56.43 -36.20 -5.01
N ILE A 13 -57.22 -35.12 -5.19
CA ILE A 13 -56.72 -33.74 -5.07
C ILE A 13 -56.27 -33.45 -3.64
N GLU A 14 -57.05 -33.85 -2.63
CA GLU A 14 -56.68 -33.63 -1.22
C GLU A 14 -55.44 -34.43 -0.83
N LYS A 15 -55.33 -35.68 -1.29
CA LYS A 15 -54.14 -36.51 -1.10
C LYS A 15 -52.90 -35.90 -1.77
N ARG A 16 -53.07 -35.37 -2.99
CA ARG A 16 -51.99 -34.68 -3.72
C ARG A 16 -51.58 -33.39 -3.02
N ASN A 17 -52.52 -32.58 -2.56
CA ASN A 17 -52.24 -31.34 -1.83
C ASN A 17 -51.52 -31.62 -0.51
N ARG A 18 -51.96 -32.62 0.25
CA ARG A 18 -51.30 -33.04 1.49
C ARG A 18 -49.89 -33.56 1.26
N ALA A 19 -49.65 -34.29 0.15
CA ALA A 19 -48.32 -34.74 -0.22
C ALA A 19 -47.41 -33.57 -0.61
N VAL A 20 -47.94 -32.55 -1.31
CA VAL A 20 -47.19 -31.33 -1.64
C VAL A 20 -46.88 -30.53 -0.38
N GLU A 21 -47.83 -30.35 0.54
CA GLU A 21 -47.61 -29.65 1.82
C GLU A 21 -46.61 -30.39 2.72
N ALA A 22 -46.68 -31.72 2.78
CA ALA A 22 -45.69 -32.51 3.52
C ALA A 22 -44.30 -32.40 2.88
N ALA A 23 -44.21 -32.38 1.55
CA ALA A 23 -42.95 -32.20 0.83
C ALA A 23 -42.38 -30.79 1.01
N THR A 24 -43.21 -29.74 0.97
CA THR A 24 -42.76 -28.36 1.19
C THR A 24 -42.40 -28.11 2.65
N ALA A 25 -43.12 -28.69 3.60
CA ALA A 25 -42.76 -28.63 5.03
C ALA A 25 -41.45 -29.38 5.32
N ALA A 26 -41.22 -30.54 4.71
CA ALA A 26 -39.95 -31.27 4.82
C ALA A 26 -38.78 -30.51 4.18
N ALA A 27 -39.01 -29.84 3.04
CA ALA A 27 -38.02 -28.98 2.41
C ALA A 27 -37.71 -27.73 3.26
N ALA A 28 -38.73 -27.09 3.83
CA ALA A 28 -38.57 -25.96 4.74
C ALA A 28 -37.83 -26.38 6.03
N ALA A 29 -38.16 -27.52 6.62
CA ALA A 29 -37.47 -28.07 7.78
C ALA A 29 -36.01 -28.44 7.50
N THR A 30 -35.68 -28.78 6.25
CA THR A 30 -34.29 -29.04 5.82
C THR A 30 -33.53 -27.74 5.57
N ALA A 31 -34.20 -26.69 5.09
CA ALA A 31 -33.62 -25.36 4.87
C ALA A 31 -33.36 -24.58 6.17
N LEU A 32 -34.13 -24.84 7.23
CA LEU A 32 -33.95 -24.24 8.56
C LEU A 32 -32.89 -24.93 9.44
N LYS A 33 -32.30 -26.04 9.00
CA LYS A 33 -31.16 -26.63 9.72
C LYS A 33 -29.95 -25.72 9.56
N PRO A 34 -29.34 -25.22 10.64
CA PRO A 34 -28.13 -24.42 10.54
C PRO A 34 -27.08 -25.27 9.83
N LYS A 35 -26.60 -24.78 8.68
CA LYS A 35 -25.54 -25.42 7.91
C LYS A 35 -24.35 -25.53 8.85
N ALA A 36 -23.98 -26.76 9.22
CA ALA A 36 -22.88 -27.00 10.16
C ALA A 36 -21.65 -26.26 9.65
N ILE A 37 -21.23 -25.24 10.39
CA ILE A 37 -19.98 -24.51 10.12
C ILE A 37 -18.89 -25.57 10.18
N PRO A 38 -18.17 -25.85 9.08
CA PRO A 38 -17.07 -26.80 9.13
C PRO A 38 -16.13 -26.33 10.24
N LYS A 39 -15.85 -27.19 11.22
CA LYS A 39 -14.90 -26.93 12.28
C LYS A 39 -13.59 -26.52 11.59
N GLU A 40 -13.17 -25.27 11.74
CA GLU A 40 -11.95 -24.77 11.10
C GLU A 40 -10.79 -25.62 11.59
N VAL A 41 -10.27 -26.47 10.70
CA VAL A 41 -9.03 -27.18 10.96
C VAL A 41 -7.94 -26.11 11.00
N PRO A 42 -7.16 -26.00 12.09
CA PRO A 42 -6.04 -25.06 12.13
C PRO A 42 -5.14 -25.31 10.93
N LEU A 43 -4.91 -24.28 10.12
CA LEU A 43 -4.01 -24.38 8.98
C LEU A 43 -2.60 -24.65 9.51
N GLU A 44 -2.01 -25.77 9.11
CA GLU A 44 -0.62 -26.09 9.44
C GLU A 44 0.31 -25.13 8.69
N GLU A 45 1.27 -24.56 9.42
CA GLU A 45 2.22 -23.62 8.85
C GLU A 45 3.18 -24.32 7.89
N ASN A 46 3.44 -23.71 6.73
CA ASN A 46 4.37 -24.26 5.76
C ASN A 46 5.82 -24.02 6.23
N LEU A 47 6.42 -25.06 6.83
CA LEU A 47 7.80 -25.02 7.34
C LEU A 47 8.82 -24.64 6.26
N ASN A 48 8.61 -25.00 4.99
CA ASN A 48 9.54 -24.62 3.91
C ASN A 48 9.56 -23.11 3.67
N ARG A 49 8.48 -22.39 3.98
CA ARG A 49 8.43 -20.92 3.91
C ARG A 49 9.02 -20.26 5.15
N VAL A 50 8.87 -20.89 6.32
CA VAL A 50 9.38 -20.38 7.60
C VAL A 50 10.89 -20.60 7.73
N MET A 51 11.40 -21.72 7.21
CA MET A 51 12.82 -22.09 7.27
C MET A 51 13.64 -21.59 6.08
N ALA A 52 13.00 -21.11 5.02
CA ALA A 52 13.72 -20.47 3.93
C ALA A 52 14.17 -19.08 4.39
N ASP A 53 15.45 -18.77 4.23
CA ASP A 53 16.01 -17.41 4.34
C ASP A 53 15.54 -16.55 3.15
N THR A 54 14.23 -16.42 2.99
CA THR A 54 13.56 -15.65 1.95
C THR A 54 12.83 -14.49 2.59
N GLU A 55 13.31 -13.28 2.31
CA GLU A 55 12.64 -12.07 2.75
C GLU A 55 11.35 -11.88 1.93
N VAL A 56 10.21 -11.83 2.61
CA VAL A 56 8.90 -11.66 1.96
C VAL A 56 8.55 -10.18 1.92
N ALA A 57 8.57 -9.59 0.72
CA ALA A 57 8.08 -8.25 0.49
C ALA A 57 6.68 -8.28 -0.15
N GLN A 58 5.67 -7.77 0.55
CA GLN A 58 4.29 -7.70 0.05
C GLN A 58 3.91 -6.29 -0.42
N THR A 59 4.56 -5.26 0.11
CA THR A 59 4.34 -3.87 -0.28
C THR A 59 5.54 -3.33 -1.08
N ILE A 60 5.32 -2.22 -1.79
CA ILE A 60 6.36 -1.56 -2.58
C ILE A 60 7.53 -1.16 -1.67
N ASP A 61 7.26 -0.59 -0.50
CA ASP A 61 8.28 -0.17 0.45
C ASP A 61 9.09 -1.37 0.99
N GLN A 62 8.42 -2.49 1.26
CA GLN A 62 9.10 -3.72 1.67
C GLN A 62 9.97 -4.28 0.54
N ALA A 63 9.52 -4.20 -0.71
CA ALA A 63 10.29 -4.68 -1.86
C ALA A 63 11.55 -3.84 -2.05
N ILE A 64 11.45 -2.52 -1.86
CA ILE A 64 12.60 -1.62 -1.86
C ILE A 64 13.57 -2.00 -0.75
N ALA A 65 13.09 -2.23 0.48
CA ALA A 65 13.95 -2.55 1.63
C ALA A 65 14.71 -3.87 1.44
N VAL A 66 14.04 -4.94 1.03
CA VAL A 66 14.61 -6.27 0.77
C VAL A 66 15.65 -6.24 -0.36
N LEU A 67 15.39 -5.46 -1.42
CA LEU A 67 16.30 -5.35 -2.56
C LEU A 67 17.42 -4.33 -2.36
N SER A 68 17.38 -3.52 -1.30
CA SER A 68 18.39 -2.50 -0.98
C SER A 68 19.64 -3.12 -0.36
N VAL A 69 20.33 -3.97 -1.12
CA VAL A 69 21.65 -4.51 -0.75
C VAL A 69 22.72 -3.43 -1.00
N GLY A 70 22.98 -2.57 -0.01
CA GLY A 70 24.14 -1.68 -0.01
C GLY A 70 23.98 -0.25 0.56
N ASP A 71 22.81 0.15 1.06
CA ASP A 71 22.54 1.57 1.33
C ASP A 71 22.77 2.07 2.77
N ALA A 72 23.37 1.24 3.64
CA ALA A 72 23.79 1.70 4.99
C ALA A 72 25.21 2.32 5.00
N SER A 73 25.98 2.13 3.93
CA SER A 73 27.39 2.56 3.83
C SER A 73 27.78 3.11 2.45
N ALA A 74 26.82 3.26 1.54
CA ALA A 74 27.03 3.97 0.29
C ALA A 74 26.95 5.48 0.56
N ALA A 75 28.10 6.05 0.93
CA ALA A 75 28.36 7.48 0.89
C ALA A 75 27.61 8.14 -0.27
N ASP A 76 26.70 9.04 0.08
CA ASP A 76 25.86 9.87 -0.78
C ASP A 76 26.43 10.05 -2.19
N ARG A 77 25.95 9.18 -3.09
CA ARG A 77 26.36 9.11 -4.51
C ARG A 77 25.79 10.25 -5.33
N HIS A 78 25.09 11.22 -4.72
CA HIS A 78 24.42 12.31 -5.43
C HIS A 78 25.18 13.63 -5.25
N PRO A 79 26.22 13.90 -6.05
CA PRO A 79 26.87 15.21 -6.08
C PRO A 79 25.85 16.34 -6.36
N GLU A 80 24.81 16.06 -7.14
CA GLU A 80 23.72 17.00 -7.43
C GLU A 80 22.87 17.32 -6.18
N LYS A 81 22.57 16.32 -5.33
CA LYS A 81 21.81 16.54 -4.09
C LYS A 81 22.66 17.27 -3.06
N ARG A 82 23.96 16.95 -2.94
CA ARG A 82 24.91 17.69 -2.09
C ARG A 82 25.03 19.15 -2.52
N MET A 83 25.13 19.41 -3.83
CA MET A 83 25.19 20.77 -4.35
C MET A 83 23.93 21.57 -3.98
N LYS A 84 22.75 20.99 -4.17
CA LYS A 84 21.48 21.68 -3.87
C LYS A 84 21.28 21.92 -2.37
N ALA A 85 21.63 20.94 -1.53
CA ALA A 85 21.54 21.06 -0.08
C ALA A 85 22.53 22.09 0.46
N ALA A 86 23.79 22.04 0.03
CA ALA A 86 24.83 22.96 0.47
C ALA A 86 24.58 24.38 -0.04
N PHE A 87 24.12 24.55 -1.28
CA PHE A 87 23.72 25.85 -1.82
C PHE A 87 22.56 26.47 -1.04
N LYS A 88 21.56 25.66 -0.66
CA LYS A 88 20.42 26.15 0.12
C LYS A 88 20.84 26.62 1.51
N ALA A 89 21.70 25.86 2.19
CA ALA A 89 22.24 26.26 3.48
C ALA A 89 23.00 27.59 3.39
N TYR A 90 23.86 27.72 2.38
CA TYR A 90 24.59 28.96 2.11
C TYR A 90 23.69 30.14 1.73
N GLU A 91 22.64 29.90 0.94
CA GLU A 91 21.68 30.93 0.55
C GLU A 91 20.98 31.53 1.77
N GLU A 92 20.56 30.71 2.73
CA GLU A 92 19.83 31.18 3.91
C GLU A 92 20.71 32.05 4.84
N GLU A 93 21.98 31.69 5.03
CA GLU A 93 22.93 32.44 5.85
C GLU A 93 23.32 33.77 5.18
N GLU A 94 23.77 33.72 3.92
CA GLU A 94 24.24 34.90 3.21
C GLU A 94 23.10 35.85 2.87
N LEU A 95 21.89 35.36 2.58
CA LEU A 95 20.74 36.23 2.31
C LEU A 95 20.41 37.11 3.51
N LYS A 96 20.58 36.60 4.74
CA LYS A 96 20.36 37.40 5.96
C LYS A 96 21.39 38.52 6.07
N ARG A 97 22.66 38.21 5.81
CA ARG A 97 23.77 39.17 5.83
C ARG A 97 23.64 40.22 4.73
N LEU A 98 23.43 39.79 3.49
CA LEU A 98 23.31 40.68 2.32
C LEU A 98 22.08 41.59 2.38
N LYS A 99 20.98 41.15 2.99
CA LYS A 99 19.82 42.02 3.24
C LYS A 99 20.12 43.15 4.24
N GLN A 100 21.03 42.92 5.19
CA GLN A 100 21.45 43.94 6.16
C GLN A 100 22.45 44.91 5.53
N GLU A 101 23.40 44.40 4.75
CA GLU A 101 24.43 45.22 4.08
C GLU A 101 23.84 46.03 2.91
N HIS A 102 22.87 45.46 2.18
CA HIS A 102 22.27 46.07 0.99
C HIS A 102 20.74 45.99 0.95
N PRO A 103 20.04 46.74 1.82
CA PRO A 103 18.58 46.70 1.91
C PRO A 103 17.85 47.29 0.68
N SER A 104 18.55 48.05 -0.17
CA SER A 104 17.97 48.66 -1.39
C SER A 104 17.95 47.71 -2.60
N LEU A 105 18.69 46.60 -2.56
CA LEU A 105 18.78 45.67 -3.69
C LEU A 105 17.57 44.73 -3.74
N LYS A 106 17.11 44.44 -4.96
CA LYS A 106 16.03 43.47 -5.19
C LYS A 106 16.51 42.06 -4.85
N LEU A 107 15.61 41.20 -4.36
CA LEU A 107 15.90 39.80 -4.02
C LEU A 107 16.60 39.04 -5.17
N SER A 108 16.25 39.32 -6.42
CA SER A 108 16.90 38.73 -7.60
C SER A 108 18.39 39.08 -7.69
N GLN A 109 18.74 40.34 -7.43
CA GLN A 109 20.12 40.83 -7.45
C GLN A 109 20.93 40.23 -6.29
N LEU A 110 20.32 40.14 -5.11
CA LEU A 110 20.93 39.47 -3.95
C LEU A 110 21.21 37.99 -4.25
N LYS A 111 20.25 37.26 -4.83
CA LYS A 111 20.45 35.85 -5.25
C LYS A 111 21.56 35.70 -6.29
N GLN A 112 21.68 36.63 -7.24
CA GLN A 112 22.79 36.62 -8.21
C GLN A 112 24.15 36.82 -7.54
N MET A 113 24.25 37.73 -6.56
CA MET A 113 25.49 37.93 -5.79
C MET A 113 25.82 36.70 -4.94
N ILE A 114 24.83 36.10 -4.26
CA ILE A 114 24.98 34.87 -3.48
C ILE A 114 25.47 33.73 -4.37
N PHE A 115 24.87 33.54 -5.56
CA PHE A 115 25.30 32.50 -6.49
C PHE A 115 26.75 32.69 -6.96
N LYS A 116 27.15 33.94 -7.22
CA LYS A 116 28.54 34.27 -7.60
C LYS A 116 29.52 34.02 -6.45
N ASN A 117 29.14 34.33 -5.21
CA ASN A 117 29.96 34.05 -4.03
C ASN A 117 30.04 32.54 -3.77
N TRP A 118 28.92 31.83 -3.94
CA TRP A 118 28.84 30.37 -3.80
C TRP A 118 29.77 29.63 -4.77
N GLN A 119 29.84 30.06 -6.03
CA GLN A 119 30.78 29.46 -7.01
C GLN A 119 32.24 29.53 -6.55
N LYS A 120 32.59 30.52 -5.72
CA LYS A 120 33.94 30.71 -5.16
C LYS A 120 34.09 30.14 -3.74
N ALA A 121 32.98 29.79 -3.09
CA ALA A 121 32.99 29.35 -1.71
C ALA A 121 33.65 27.95 -1.58
N PRO A 122 34.38 27.69 -0.48
CA PRO A 122 34.95 26.37 -0.19
C PRO A 122 33.87 25.33 0.16
N GLU A 123 32.69 25.80 0.57
CA GLU A 123 31.50 24.98 0.84
C GLU A 123 30.88 24.36 -0.42
N ASN A 124 31.26 24.85 -1.60
CA ASN A 124 30.83 24.25 -2.86
C ASN A 124 31.53 22.90 -3.05
N PRO A 125 30.81 21.77 -3.09
CA PRO A 125 31.40 20.45 -3.28
C PRO A 125 32.17 20.29 -4.60
N MET A 126 31.97 21.20 -5.56
CA MET A 126 32.72 21.26 -6.83
C MET A 126 34.15 21.79 -6.66
N ASN A 127 34.39 22.64 -5.64
CA ASN A 127 35.70 23.24 -5.34
C ASN A 127 36.53 22.36 -4.39
N GLN A 128 35.93 21.32 -3.81
CA GLN A 128 36.64 20.33 -3.01
C GLN A 128 37.42 19.40 -3.96
N ILE A 129 38.63 19.83 -4.31
CA ILE A 129 39.64 18.99 -4.97
C ILE A 129 39.84 17.76 -4.07
N ARG A 130 39.33 16.61 -4.52
CA ARG A 130 39.62 15.33 -3.87
C ARG A 130 41.11 15.05 -4.09
N VAL A 131 41.91 15.23 -3.04
CA VAL A 131 43.23 14.61 -2.90
C VAL A 131 43.03 13.18 -2.43
#